data_AF-A0A1E3W1Z8-F1
#
_entry.id   AF-A0A1E3W1Z8-F1
#
_cell.length_a   1.000
_cell.length_b   1.000
_cell.length_c   1.000
_cell.angle_alpha   90.00
_cell.angle_beta   90.00
_cell.angle_gamma   90.00
#
_symmetry.space_group_name_H-M   'P 1'
#
loop_
_entity.id
_entity.type
_entity.pdbx_description
1 polymer ?
#
loop_
_entity_poly.entity_id
_entity_poly.type
_entity_poly.pdbx_seq_one_letter_code
_entity_poly.pdbx_strand_id
1 'polypeptide(L)'
;MSGVADELDGDLAFLNLETVVTDRNDLPPDMKGQTSPYNFRSHPAGLDALVGAGFNLFSLANNHSMDYGPKGAEETLYHMAVAGAARPDGKAIAYAGLGADFEEATRPGCLELGGMKLGFAATGIVTGQRDEHRAGNNKPGQAAYRRRGDFEIVVNRLREVPADYRILSIHYGLEGRVVPDKRQLDDWRAFAAREKGIDLIVGHHPHVAQGVERVGSSLIFYGLGNFLHPGTAEMKRFGMCRDYGLMAKVHLTKVHLAKAGPKWTVGAIEAIPITNTHVRPQRFSPQDGARRIFALNYLGARLGDSPGAEGLRFTPRGDGTGLYCAPGAESLGGRIGALCRAWTPAPPVPAQLSAQLASACADKPFYGAGRKKKRNTNSIFGFGQF
;
A
#
# COMPACT_ATOMS: atom_id res chain seq x y z
N MET A 1 0.41 18.20 7.98
CA MET A 1 -0.55 17.07 8.01
C MET A 1 -1.90 17.40 8.63
N SER A 2 -2.23 18.68 8.93
CA SER A 2 -3.45 19.05 9.69
C SER A 2 -4.77 18.61 9.04
N GLY A 3 -4.85 18.50 7.71
CA GLY A 3 -6.08 18.11 7.02
C GLY A 3 -6.52 16.65 7.22
N VAL A 4 -5.63 15.81 7.77
CA VAL A 4 -5.87 14.38 8.06
C VAL A 4 -5.29 13.95 9.41
N ALA A 5 -4.94 14.89 10.28
CA ALA A 5 -4.26 14.58 11.55
C ALA A 5 -5.10 13.64 12.43
N ASP A 6 -6.41 13.88 12.50
CA ASP A 6 -7.36 13.03 13.23
C ASP A 6 -7.50 11.62 12.63
N GLU A 7 -6.98 11.39 11.42
CA GLU A 7 -6.94 10.06 10.80
C GLU A 7 -5.69 9.26 11.12
N LEU A 8 -4.68 9.88 11.73
CA LEU A 8 -3.42 9.24 12.13
C LEU A 8 -3.47 8.89 13.63
N ASP A 9 -4.59 8.32 14.07
CA ASP A 9 -4.90 7.92 15.44
C ASP A 9 -4.65 6.42 15.71
N GLY A 10 -4.08 5.69 14.75
CA GLY A 10 -3.80 4.26 14.88
C GLY A 10 -2.53 3.93 15.68
N ASP A 11 -2.47 2.71 16.22
CA ASP A 11 -1.26 2.17 16.86
C ASP A 11 -0.10 2.02 15.84
N LEU A 12 -0.47 1.73 14.59
CA LEU A 12 0.40 1.60 13.44
C LEU A 12 -0.09 2.51 12.32
N ALA A 13 0.79 3.36 11.80
CA ALA A 13 0.53 4.23 10.66
C ALA A 13 1.60 3.99 9.59
N PHE A 14 1.15 3.41 8.47
CA PHE A 14 1.97 2.95 7.37
C PHE A 14 2.04 3.94 6.20
N LEU A 15 3.20 4.07 5.56
CA LEU A 15 3.40 4.81 4.32
C LEU A 15 4.40 4.12 3.37
N ASN A 16 4.15 4.17 2.06
CA ASN A 16 5.19 3.92 1.06
C ASN A 16 5.96 5.21 0.77
N LEU A 17 7.24 5.26 1.13
CA LEU A 17 8.10 6.42 0.95
C LEU A 17 8.80 6.33 -0.41
N GLU A 18 8.16 6.89 -1.42
CA GLU A 18 8.56 6.80 -2.83
C GLU A 18 9.54 7.89 -3.27
N THR A 19 10.56 8.12 -2.47
CA THR A 19 11.53 9.19 -2.67
C THR A 19 12.81 8.86 -1.94
N VAL A 20 13.95 9.26 -2.50
CA VAL A 20 15.21 9.30 -1.77
C VAL A 20 15.14 10.40 -0.72
N VAL A 21 15.48 10.10 0.53
CA VAL A 21 15.57 11.10 1.62
C VAL A 21 17.02 11.53 1.77
N THR A 22 17.30 12.81 1.52
CA THR A 22 18.65 13.39 1.68
C THR A 22 18.57 14.91 1.72
N ASP A 23 19.44 15.55 2.49
CA ASP A 23 19.69 17.00 2.43
C ASP A 23 20.91 17.35 1.54
N ARG A 24 21.57 16.34 0.97
CA ARG A 24 22.69 16.51 0.05
C ARG A 24 22.24 16.99 -1.32
N ASN A 25 22.92 18.04 -1.79
CA ASN A 25 22.73 18.60 -3.12
C ASN A 25 23.81 18.20 -4.13
N ASP A 26 24.84 17.47 -3.69
CA ASP A 26 25.97 17.03 -4.52
C ASP A 26 25.75 15.65 -5.15
N LEU A 27 24.68 14.94 -4.79
CA LEU A 27 24.36 13.63 -5.36
C LEU A 27 23.77 13.78 -6.77
N PRO A 28 24.40 13.19 -7.81
CA PRO A 28 23.84 13.22 -9.14
C PRO A 28 22.61 12.31 -9.25
N PRO A 29 21.56 12.71 -9.99
CA PRO A 29 20.42 11.83 -10.26
C PRO A 29 20.87 10.64 -11.12
N ASP A 30 20.35 9.45 -10.80
CA ASP A 30 20.57 8.24 -11.58
C ASP A 30 19.72 8.29 -12.87
N MET A 31 20.34 7.97 -14.01
CA MET A 31 19.65 8.04 -15.29
C MET A 31 18.63 6.90 -15.51
N LYS A 32 18.69 5.84 -14.71
CA LYS A 32 17.84 4.64 -14.76
C LYS A 32 17.78 3.95 -16.13
N GLY A 33 18.73 4.25 -17.02
CA GLY A 33 18.73 3.81 -18.42
C GLY A 33 17.65 4.49 -19.26
N GLN A 34 17.23 5.68 -18.87
CA GLN A 34 16.21 6.48 -19.53
C GLN A 34 16.83 7.76 -20.07
N THR A 35 16.24 8.34 -21.11
CA THR A 35 16.70 9.63 -21.67
C THR A 35 16.34 10.80 -20.77
N SER A 36 15.19 10.74 -20.09
CA SER A 36 14.71 11.77 -19.16
C SER A 36 13.93 11.10 -18.03
N PRO A 37 14.62 10.59 -16.99
CA PRO A 37 13.97 9.99 -15.84
C PRO A 37 13.32 11.04 -14.93
N TYR A 38 12.26 10.63 -14.24
CA TYR A 38 11.78 11.34 -13.06
C TYR A 38 12.58 10.88 -11.84
N ASN A 39 13.29 11.79 -11.18
CA ASN A 39 14.03 11.51 -9.94
C ASN A 39 13.38 12.27 -8.77
N PHE A 40 12.99 11.56 -7.72
CA PHE A 40 12.31 12.11 -6.55
C PHE A 40 13.22 12.11 -5.34
N ARG A 41 13.47 13.31 -4.80
CA ARG A 41 14.13 13.51 -3.51
C ARG A 41 13.26 14.32 -2.56
N SER A 42 13.38 14.02 -1.28
CA SER A 42 12.74 14.75 -0.19
C SER A 42 13.77 15.12 0.86
N HIS A 43 13.65 16.33 1.41
CA HIS A 43 14.48 16.76 2.52
C HIS A 43 14.14 15.97 3.80
N PRO A 44 15.10 15.65 4.68
CA PRO A 44 14.87 14.91 5.93
C PRO A 44 13.81 15.52 6.84
N ALA A 45 13.70 16.85 6.87
CA ALA A 45 12.62 17.55 7.57
C ALA A 45 11.20 17.10 7.13
N GLY A 46 11.03 16.61 5.90
CA GLY A 46 9.78 15.99 5.44
C GLY A 46 9.51 14.63 6.09
N LEU A 47 10.56 13.81 6.27
CA LEU A 47 10.49 12.57 7.05
C LEU A 47 10.15 12.87 8.51
N ASP A 48 10.81 13.87 9.12
CA ASP A 48 10.52 14.29 10.49
C ASP A 48 9.06 14.74 10.66
N ALA A 49 8.52 15.47 9.68
CA ALA A 49 7.12 15.89 9.68
C ALA A 49 6.14 14.71 9.54
N LEU A 50 6.49 13.66 8.79
CA LEU A 50 5.69 12.42 8.69
C LEU A 50 5.74 11.64 10.02
N VAL A 51 6.92 11.46 10.57
CA VAL A 51 7.16 10.79 11.86
C VAL A 51 6.43 11.51 13.00
N GLY A 52 6.57 12.84 13.08
CA GLY A 52 5.89 13.68 14.07
C GLY A 52 4.38 13.74 13.89
N ALA A 53 3.85 13.47 12.69
CA ALA A 53 2.42 13.33 12.45
C ALA A 53 1.85 11.97 12.88
N GLY A 54 2.70 10.99 13.22
CA GLY A 54 2.29 9.69 13.74
C GLY A 54 2.71 8.49 12.89
N PHE A 55 3.27 8.68 11.70
CA PHE A 55 3.77 7.55 10.89
C PHE A 55 4.92 6.84 11.58
N ASN A 56 4.86 5.50 11.60
CA ASN A 56 5.84 4.64 12.29
C ASN A 56 6.17 3.34 11.52
N LEU A 57 5.60 3.14 10.33
CA LEU A 57 5.94 2.02 9.46
C LEU A 57 6.13 2.48 8.02
N PHE A 58 7.28 2.17 7.42
CA PHE A 58 7.62 2.68 6.09
C PHE A 58 8.06 1.57 5.12
N SER A 59 7.40 1.49 3.96
CA SER A 59 7.96 0.77 2.81
C SER A 59 8.97 1.68 2.11
N LEU A 60 10.20 1.18 1.94
CA LEU A 60 11.25 1.86 1.19
C LEU A 60 11.49 1.20 -0.18
N ALA A 61 10.79 0.11 -0.53
CA ALA A 61 10.94 -0.58 -1.81
C ALA A 61 9.96 -0.04 -2.85
N ASN A 62 10.47 0.66 -3.86
CA ASN A 62 9.72 1.22 -4.98
C ASN A 62 10.66 1.59 -6.14
N ASN A 63 10.13 1.98 -7.29
CA ASN A 63 10.97 2.31 -8.46
C ASN A 63 11.79 3.59 -8.32
N HIS A 64 11.60 4.36 -7.24
CA HIS A 64 12.29 5.60 -6.95
C HIS A 64 13.31 5.49 -5.80
N SER A 65 13.44 4.33 -5.16
CA SER A 65 14.39 4.12 -4.04
C SER A 65 15.86 4.32 -4.42
N MET A 66 16.18 4.21 -5.71
CA MET A 66 17.54 4.32 -6.25
C MET A 66 17.74 5.54 -7.16
N ASP A 67 16.88 6.55 -7.04
CA ASP A 67 16.90 7.74 -7.91
C ASP A 67 18.18 8.57 -7.82
N TYR A 68 18.98 8.40 -6.78
CA TYR A 68 20.29 9.03 -6.60
C TYR A 68 21.38 7.98 -6.33
N GLY A 69 21.18 6.79 -6.91
CA GLY A 69 22.10 5.66 -6.82
C GLY A 69 22.31 5.12 -5.39
N PRO A 70 23.37 4.31 -5.18
CA PRO A 70 23.67 3.71 -3.89
C PRO A 70 23.86 4.73 -2.76
N LYS A 71 24.50 5.89 -3.04
CA LYS A 71 24.67 6.95 -2.05
C LYS A 71 23.33 7.54 -1.60
N GLY A 72 22.39 7.77 -2.51
CA GLY A 72 21.04 8.21 -2.14
C GLY A 72 20.29 7.18 -1.30
N ALA A 73 20.47 5.89 -1.59
CA ALA A 73 19.90 4.82 -0.76
C ALA A 73 20.51 4.80 0.65
N GLU A 74 21.84 4.95 0.78
CA GLU A 74 22.54 5.07 2.06
C GLU A 74 22.03 6.27 2.88
N GLU A 75 21.85 7.43 2.25
CA GLU A 75 21.28 8.63 2.91
C GLU A 75 19.86 8.37 3.41
N THR A 76 19.04 7.67 2.62
CA THR A 76 17.68 7.31 3.03
C THR A 76 17.71 6.41 4.26
N LEU A 77 18.58 5.40 4.29
CA LEU A 77 18.76 4.51 5.44
C LEU A 77 19.29 5.27 6.67
N TYR A 78 20.25 6.18 6.48
CA TYR A 78 20.78 7.03 7.54
C TYR A 78 19.69 7.90 8.16
N HIS A 79 18.91 8.62 7.37
CA HIS A 79 17.85 9.48 7.90
C HIS A 79 16.71 8.71 8.54
N MET A 80 16.39 7.51 8.04
CA MET A 80 15.45 6.61 8.71
C MET A 80 15.96 6.15 10.09
N ALA A 81 17.24 5.81 10.20
CA ALA A 81 17.87 5.43 11.47
C ALA A 81 17.89 6.60 12.47
N VAL A 82 18.25 7.81 12.01
CA VAL A 82 18.24 9.03 12.83
C VAL A 82 16.82 9.35 13.31
N ALA A 83 15.83 9.33 12.41
CA ALA A 83 14.43 9.58 12.77
C ALA A 83 13.90 8.55 13.77
N GLY A 84 14.32 7.29 13.67
CA GLY A 84 14.00 6.24 14.64
C GLY A 84 14.60 6.49 16.02
N ALA A 85 15.86 6.93 16.09
CA ALA A 85 16.55 7.21 17.34
C ALA A 85 16.06 8.48 18.06
N ALA A 86 15.57 9.47 17.31
CA ALA A 86 15.20 10.78 17.83
C ALA A 86 13.76 10.90 18.38
N ARG A 87 12.97 9.82 18.41
CA ARG A 87 11.54 9.90 18.75
C ARG A 87 11.28 10.21 20.22
N PRO A 88 10.64 11.35 20.56
CA PRO A 88 10.37 11.73 21.95
C PRO A 88 9.29 10.87 22.62
N ASP A 89 8.38 10.30 21.82
CA ASP A 89 7.23 9.51 22.31
C ASP A 89 7.58 8.04 22.58
N GLY A 90 8.83 7.63 22.32
CA GLY A 90 9.31 6.26 22.51
C GLY A 90 8.68 5.22 21.57
N LYS A 91 7.84 5.62 20.61
CA LYS A 91 7.25 4.69 19.65
C LYS A 91 8.30 4.23 18.66
N ALA A 92 8.47 2.92 18.51
CA ALA A 92 9.42 2.38 17.53
C ALA A 92 8.99 2.69 16.09
N ILE A 93 9.96 3.04 15.24
CA ILE A 93 9.81 3.06 13.78
C ILE A 93 10.32 1.73 13.23
N ALA A 94 9.58 1.14 12.29
CA ALA A 94 10.10 0.09 11.44
C ALA A 94 10.02 0.47 9.97
N TYR A 95 10.93 -0.09 9.18
CA TYR A 95 10.93 0.03 7.73
C TYR A 95 11.51 -1.24 7.10
N ALA A 96 11.24 -1.44 5.81
CA ALA A 96 11.74 -2.59 5.07
C ALA A 96 11.87 -2.28 3.58
N GLY A 97 12.61 -3.14 2.87
CA GLY A 97 12.65 -3.18 1.41
C GLY A 97 13.78 -2.39 0.74
N LEU A 98 14.58 -1.65 1.51
CA LEU A 98 15.84 -1.04 1.08
C LEU A 98 16.90 -1.39 2.14
N GLY A 99 18.13 -1.65 1.71
CA GLY A 99 19.23 -1.95 2.63
C GLY A 99 20.60 -1.59 2.06
N ALA A 100 21.60 -1.54 2.93
CA ALA A 100 23.01 -1.38 2.58
C ALA A 100 23.57 -2.60 1.83
N ASP A 101 22.90 -3.75 1.97
CA ASP A 101 23.15 -4.98 1.23
C ASP A 101 21.85 -5.78 1.04
N PHE A 102 21.96 -6.94 0.40
CA PHE A 102 20.82 -7.83 0.14
C PHE A 102 20.23 -8.45 1.41
N GLU A 103 21.05 -8.67 2.43
CA GLU A 103 20.62 -9.22 3.71
C GLU A 103 19.69 -8.23 4.43
N GLU A 104 20.09 -6.96 4.51
CA GLU A 104 19.26 -5.90 5.06
C GLU A 104 18.03 -5.60 4.19
N ALA A 105 18.19 -5.52 2.86
CA ALA A 105 17.08 -5.20 1.97
C ALA A 105 15.93 -6.22 2.03
N THR A 106 16.23 -7.47 2.40
CA THR A 106 15.25 -8.57 2.53
C THR A 106 14.84 -8.86 3.99
N ARG A 107 15.41 -8.17 4.96
CA ARG A 107 15.11 -8.36 6.40
C ARG A 107 13.76 -7.74 6.74
N PRO A 108 12.84 -8.50 7.37
CA PRO A 108 11.58 -7.92 7.83
C PRO A 108 11.80 -6.92 8.97
N GLY A 109 11.07 -5.80 8.93
CA GLY A 109 10.86 -4.94 10.08
C GLY A 109 9.93 -5.62 11.08
N CYS A 110 10.19 -5.47 12.38
CA CYS A 110 9.36 -6.04 13.44
C CYS A 110 8.97 -4.95 14.43
N LEU A 111 7.72 -4.95 14.88
CA LEU A 111 7.20 -4.05 15.91
C LEU A 111 6.38 -4.83 16.93
N GLU A 112 6.35 -4.37 18.17
CA GLU A 112 5.40 -4.83 19.18
C GLU A 112 4.46 -3.69 19.56
N LEU A 113 3.16 -3.92 19.40
CA LEU A 113 2.11 -2.92 19.62
C LEU A 113 1.00 -3.54 20.47
N GLY A 114 0.77 -3.03 21.68
CA GLY A 114 -0.31 -3.54 22.55
C GLY A 114 -0.23 -5.05 22.82
N GLY A 115 1.00 -5.61 22.91
CA GLY A 115 1.24 -7.04 23.08
C GLY A 115 0.99 -7.90 21.83
N MET A 116 0.84 -7.29 20.65
CA MET A 116 0.83 -7.94 19.35
C MET A 116 2.20 -7.80 18.69
N LYS A 117 2.78 -8.91 18.26
CA LYS A 117 4.00 -8.93 17.44
C LYS A 117 3.65 -8.80 15.96
N LEU A 118 4.18 -7.77 15.33
CA LEU A 118 3.98 -7.47 13.91
C LEU A 118 5.25 -7.80 13.13
N GLY A 119 5.11 -8.53 12.02
CA GLY A 119 6.14 -8.68 10.99
C GLY A 119 5.79 -7.85 9.75
N PHE A 120 6.77 -7.15 9.18
CA PHE A 120 6.59 -6.31 8.01
C PHE A 120 7.70 -6.51 7.00
N ALA A 121 7.36 -6.78 5.74
CA ALA A 121 8.33 -6.77 4.65
C ALA A 121 7.83 -5.91 3.48
N ALA A 122 8.77 -5.42 2.69
CA ALA A 122 8.48 -4.65 1.49
C ALA A 122 9.37 -5.10 0.33
N THR A 123 8.83 -5.10 -0.88
CA THR A 123 9.57 -5.35 -2.12
C THR A 123 8.88 -4.61 -3.27
N GLY A 124 9.60 -4.35 -4.36
CA GLY A 124 9.07 -3.46 -5.40
C GLY A 124 9.73 -3.57 -6.75
N ILE A 125 9.23 -2.76 -7.69
CA ILE A 125 9.81 -2.60 -9.02
C ILE A 125 11.23 -2.04 -8.89
N VAL A 126 12.22 -2.84 -9.28
CA VAL A 126 13.50 -2.33 -9.75
C VAL A 126 13.36 -1.87 -11.20
N THR A 127 13.52 -0.57 -11.44
CA THR A 127 13.38 0.05 -12.77
C THR A 127 14.27 -0.66 -13.77
N GLY A 128 13.68 -1.17 -14.86
CA GLY A 128 14.40 -1.92 -15.89
C GLY A 128 15.03 -3.25 -15.45
N GLN A 129 14.75 -3.74 -14.22
CA GLN A 129 15.40 -4.92 -13.63
C GLN A 129 16.93 -4.82 -13.55
N ARG A 130 17.42 -3.58 -13.43
CA ARG A 130 18.83 -3.22 -13.39
C ARG A 130 19.53 -3.80 -12.17
N ASP A 131 20.66 -4.48 -12.41
CA ASP A 131 21.47 -5.01 -11.33
C ASP A 131 22.08 -3.89 -10.47
N GLU A 132 22.28 -2.68 -11.02
CA GLU A 132 22.80 -1.54 -10.24
C GLU A 132 21.85 -1.05 -9.15
N HIS A 133 20.55 -1.31 -9.31
CA HIS A 133 19.50 -0.88 -8.36
C HIS A 133 19.05 -2.02 -7.44
N ARG A 134 19.44 -3.26 -7.76
CA ARG A 134 19.19 -4.44 -6.93
C ARG A 134 20.26 -4.54 -5.84
N ALA A 135 19.86 -4.76 -4.60
CA ALA A 135 20.80 -5.01 -3.50
C ALA A 135 21.74 -6.20 -3.79
N GLY A 136 22.95 -6.14 -3.26
CA GLY A 136 23.95 -7.21 -3.38
C GLY A 136 24.84 -7.27 -2.15
N ASN A 137 25.94 -8.02 -2.22
CA ASN A 137 26.92 -8.07 -1.12
C ASN A 137 27.61 -6.70 -0.99
N ASN A 138 27.46 -6.05 0.17
CA ASN A 138 27.96 -4.69 0.43
C ASN A 138 27.57 -3.68 -0.67
N LYS A 139 26.37 -3.82 -1.23
CA LYS A 139 25.86 -2.96 -2.29
C LYS A 139 24.44 -2.53 -1.96
N PRO A 140 24.22 -1.23 -1.66
CA PRO A 140 22.91 -0.72 -1.35
C PRO A 140 21.90 -0.93 -2.47
N GLY A 141 20.65 -1.21 -2.10
CA GLY A 141 19.56 -1.36 -3.04
C GLY A 141 18.35 -2.06 -2.43
N GLN A 142 17.45 -2.52 -3.31
CA GLN A 142 16.26 -3.27 -2.92
C GLN A 142 16.26 -4.69 -3.51
N ALA A 143 15.45 -5.57 -2.93
CA ALA A 143 15.07 -6.83 -3.56
C ALA A 143 14.12 -6.57 -4.74
N ALA A 144 14.26 -7.31 -5.84
CA ALA A 144 13.45 -7.10 -7.04
C ALA A 144 12.26 -8.06 -7.07
N TYR A 145 11.02 -7.56 -6.93
CA TYR A 145 9.84 -8.45 -6.87
C TYR A 145 9.63 -9.30 -8.14
N ARG A 146 10.12 -8.84 -9.30
CA ARG A 146 10.04 -9.60 -10.57
C ARG A 146 11.10 -10.68 -10.71
N ARG A 147 12.10 -10.72 -9.80
CA ARG A 147 13.05 -11.82 -9.70
C ARG A 147 12.51 -12.80 -8.67
N ARG A 148 12.09 -13.96 -9.15
CA ARG A 148 11.45 -14.99 -8.33
C ARG A 148 12.25 -15.32 -7.06
N GLY A 149 13.56 -15.52 -7.19
CA GLY A 149 14.42 -15.83 -6.03
C GLY A 149 14.44 -14.72 -4.97
N ASP A 150 14.50 -13.45 -5.38
CA ASP A 150 14.43 -12.32 -4.46
C ASP A 150 13.08 -12.28 -3.73
N PHE A 151 11.99 -12.44 -4.48
CA PHE A 151 10.64 -12.42 -3.93
C PHE A 151 10.40 -13.58 -2.96
N GLU A 152 10.83 -14.79 -3.30
CA GLU A 152 10.75 -15.96 -2.42
C GLU A 152 11.54 -15.76 -1.13
N ILE A 153 12.74 -15.16 -1.18
CA ILE A 153 13.53 -14.85 0.02
C ILE A 153 12.79 -13.85 0.93
N VAL A 154 12.27 -12.75 0.37
CA VAL A 154 11.51 -11.74 1.15
C VAL A 154 10.32 -12.38 1.86
N VAL A 155 9.53 -13.19 1.14
CA VAL A 155 8.33 -13.82 1.70
C VAL A 155 8.68 -14.88 2.73
N ASN A 156 9.69 -15.72 2.48
CA ASN A 156 10.13 -16.73 3.43
C ASN A 156 10.63 -16.11 4.73
N ARG A 157 11.47 -15.06 4.66
CA ARG A 157 11.93 -14.33 5.84
C ARG A 157 10.77 -13.72 6.63
N LEU A 158 9.79 -13.12 5.95
CA LEU A 158 8.59 -12.59 6.60
C LEU A 158 7.79 -13.68 7.30
N ARG A 159 7.70 -14.88 6.72
CA ARG A 159 7.00 -16.01 7.35
C ARG A 159 7.74 -16.54 8.58
N GLU A 160 9.06 -16.55 8.54
CA GLU A 160 9.93 -17.09 9.60
C GLU A 160 10.01 -16.19 10.84
N VAL A 161 9.74 -14.88 10.73
CA VAL A 161 9.71 -14.01 11.92
C VAL A 161 8.56 -14.40 12.87
N PRO A 162 8.81 -14.47 14.19
CA PRO A 162 7.76 -14.68 15.19
C PRO A 162 6.82 -13.47 15.26
N ALA A 163 5.71 -13.55 14.53
CA ALA A 163 4.70 -12.50 14.45
C ALA A 163 3.28 -13.08 14.53
N ASP A 164 2.40 -12.34 15.22
CA ASP A 164 0.98 -12.63 15.31
C ASP A 164 0.20 -12.07 14.11
N TYR A 165 0.74 -11.05 13.44
CA TYR A 165 0.18 -10.44 12.23
C TYR A 165 1.31 -10.04 11.26
N ARG A 166 1.15 -10.32 9.97
CA ARG A 166 2.18 -10.04 8.94
C ARG A 166 1.66 -9.16 7.82
N ILE A 167 2.44 -8.13 7.50
CA ILE A 167 2.15 -7.17 6.44
C ILE A 167 3.21 -7.28 5.34
N LEU A 168 2.77 -7.47 4.10
CA LEU A 168 3.60 -7.37 2.90
C LEU A 168 3.22 -6.11 2.12
N SER A 169 4.11 -5.12 2.06
CA SER A 169 3.98 -4.02 1.11
C SER A 169 4.62 -4.39 -0.23
N ILE A 170 3.94 -4.08 -1.32
CA ILE A 170 4.40 -4.37 -2.66
C ILE A 170 4.20 -3.17 -3.59
N HIS A 171 5.29 -2.72 -4.21
CA HIS A 171 5.25 -1.68 -5.22
C HIS A 171 5.26 -2.28 -6.63
N TYR A 172 4.09 -2.43 -7.25
CA TYR A 172 3.89 -3.16 -8.51
C TYR A 172 2.73 -2.62 -9.33
N GLY A 173 2.64 -3.04 -10.58
CA GLY A 173 1.48 -2.77 -11.40
C GLY A 173 1.81 -1.85 -12.56
N LEU A 174 0.82 -1.08 -12.98
CA LEU A 174 0.91 -0.11 -14.07
C LEU A 174 0.26 1.20 -13.62
N GLU A 175 0.96 2.31 -13.83
CA GLU A 175 0.50 3.64 -13.46
C GLU A 175 -0.89 3.97 -14.07
N GLY A 176 -1.76 4.54 -13.23
CA GLY A 176 -3.11 5.00 -13.53
C GLY A 176 -4.12 3.94 -13.94
N ARG A 177 -3.77 2.66 -13.86
CA ARG A 177 -4.71 1.56 -14.05
C ARG A 177 -5.60 1.45 -12.81
N VAL A 178 -6.89 1.69 -12.97
CA VAL A 178 -7.88 1.67 -11.87
C VAL A 178 -8.33 0.25 -11.48
N VAL A 179 -8.07 -0.73 -12.34
CA VAL A 179 -8.24 -2.16 -12.05
C VAL A 179 -6.92 -2.84 -12.43
N PRO A 180 -6.32 -3.66 -11.54
CA PRO A 180 -5.17 -4.50 -11.92
C PRO A 180 -5.51 -5.36 -13.12
N ASP A 181 -4.53 -5.69 -13.96
CA ASP A 181 -4.80 -6.61 -15.05
C ASP A 181 -5.10 -8.02 -14.53
N LYS A 182 -5.78 -8.85 -15.34
CA LYS A 182 -6.19 -10.19 -14.92
C LYS A 182 -5.02 -11.04 -14.41
N ARG A 183 -3.82 -10.92 -15.02
CA ARG A 183 -2.66 -11.70 -14.59
C ARG A 183 -2.23 -11.28 -13.19
N GLN A 184 -2.21 -9.98 -12.90
CA GLN A 184 -1.90 -9.46 -11.57
C GLN A 184 -2.91 -9.95 -10.52
N LEU A 185 -4.21 -9.93 -10.84
CA LEU A 185 -5.25 -10.47 -9.96
C LEU A 185 -5.01 -11.96 -9.69
N ASP A 186 -4.81 -12.76 -10.73
CA ASP A 186 -4.59 -14.21 -10.60
C ASP A 186 -3.33 -14.51 -9.78
N ASP A 187 -2.23 -13.81 -10.07
CA ASP A 187 -0.94 -13.95 -9.38
C ASP A 187 -1.08 -13.63 -7.87
N TRP A 188 -1.72 -12.51 -7.49
CA TRP A 188 -1.89 -12.11 -6.08
C TRP A 188 -2.91 -12.96 -5.32
N ARG A 189 -3.97 -13.40 -6.00
CA ARG A 189 -4.95 -14.34 -5.40
C ARG A 189 -4.30 -15.68 -5.14
N ALA A 190 -3.54 -16.22 -6.11
CA ALA A 190 -2.81 -17.46 -5.94
C ALA A 190 -1.79 -17.36 -4.79
N PHE A 191 -1.05 -16.25 -4.74
CA PHE A 191 -0.14 -15.96 -3.64
C PHE A 191 -0.86 -15.93 -2.29
N ALA A 192 -1.93 -15.14 -2.14
CA ALA A 192 -2.69 -15.02 -0.90
C ALA A 192 -3.34 -16.35 -0.46
N ALA A 193 -3.82 -17.16 -1.42
CA ALA A 193 -4.40 -18.46 -1.14
C ALA A 193 -3.35 -19.49 -0.67
N ARG A 194 -2.13 -19.44 -1.22
CA ARG A 194 -1.02 -20.35 -0.91
C ARG A 194 -0.27 -19.96 0.36
N GLU A 195 0.11 -18.70 0.48
CA GLU A 195 0.97 -18.19 1.54
C GLU A 195 0.18 -17.91 2.82
N LYS A 196 -0.30 -19.00 3.43
CA LYS A 196 -0.91 -18.99 4.76
C LYS A 196 0.08 -18.37 5.74
N GLY A 197 -0.23 -17.17 6.22
CA GLY A 197 0.61 -16.43 7.15
C GLY A 197 0.88 -14.99 6.76
N ILE A 198 0.56 -14.55 5.54
CA ILE A 198 0.57 -13.12 5.19
C ILE A 198 -0.85 -12.57 5.34
N ASP A 199 -1.09 -11.73 6.35
CA ASP A 199 -2.46 -11.31 6.71
C ASP A 199 -2.92 -10.06 5.95
N LEU A 200 -2.00 -9.16 5.60
CA LEU A 200 -2.28 -7.94 4.87
C LEU A 200 -1.27 -7.71 3.75
N ILE A 201 -1.76 -7.54 2.52
CA ILE A 201 -0.97 -7.19 1.34
C ILE A 201 -1.37 -5.77 0.90
N VAL A 202 -0.39 -4.87 0.80
CA VAL A 202 -0.63 -3.46 0.48
C VAL A 202 0.11 -3.08 -0.80
N GLY A 203 -0.66 -2.86 -1.86
CA GLY A 203 -0.21 -2.49 -3.20
C GLY A 203 -0.03 -0.99 -3.41
N HIS A 204 1.06 -0.65 -4.09
CA HIS A 204 1.47 0.70 -4.50
C HIS A 204 1.96 0.69 -5.95
N HIS A 205 2.23 1.87 -6.52
CA HIS A 205 2.65 2.17 -7.91
C HIS A 205 1.55 2.64 -8.87
N PRO A 206 0.29 2.13 -8.85
CA PRO A 206 -0.71 2.60 -9.80
C PRO A 206 -1.07 4.09 -9.65
N HIS A 207 -0.66 4.78 -8.57
CA HIS A 207 -1.01 6.17 -8.28
C HIS A 207 -2.52 6.46 -8.25
N VAL A 208 -3.35 5.42 -8.17
CA VAL A 208 -4.81 5.50 -8.07
C VAL A 208 -5.29 4.47 -7.05
N ALA A 209 -6.39 4.79 -6.36
CA ALA A 209 -7.03 3.83 -5.49
C ALA A 209 -7.68 2.72 -6.33
N GLN A 210 -7.45 1.47 -5.93
CA GLN A 210 -8.02 0.28 -6.55
C GLN A 210 -8.91 -0.45 -5.54
N GLY A 211 -9.68 -1.44 -6.02
CA GLY A 211 -10.54 -2.22 -5.15
C GLY A 211 -9.77 -2.96 -4.06
N VAL A 212 -10.49 -3.38 -3.02
CA VAL A 212 -9.98 -4.18 -1.90
C VAL A 212 -10.58 -5.56 -1.99
N GLU A 213 -9.80 -6.59 -1.76
CA GLU A 213 -10.24 -7.98 -1.85
C GLU A 213 -9.76 -8.78 -0.65
N ARG A 214 -10.61 -9.67 -0.14
CA ARG A 214 -10.22 -10.71 0.81
C ARG A 214 -10.04 -12.02 0.06
N VAL A 215 -8.89 -12.66 0.22
CA VAL A 215 -8.61 -13.98 -0.36
C VAL A 215 -8.19 -14.92 0.77
N GLY A 216 -9.04 -15.88 1.12
CA GLY A 216 -8.86 -16.66 2.34
C GLY A 216 -8.82 -15.76 3.58
N SER A 217 -7.73 -15.81 4.35
CA SER A 217 -7.53 -14.93 5.51
C SER A 217 -6.80 -13.62 5.20
N SER A 218 -6.28 -13.46 3.98
CA SER A 218 -5.47 -12.30 3.60
C SER A 218 -6.35 -11.18 3.07
N LEU A 219 -6.10 -9.96 3.54
CA LEU A 219 -6.68 -8.74 3.00
C LEU A 219 -5.71 -8.12 1.99
N ILE A 220 -6.19 -7.75 0.81
CA ILE A 220 -5.40 -7.17 -0.27
C ILE A 220 -5.95 -5.78 -0.62
N PHE A 221 -5.15 -4.75 -0.39
CA PHE A 221 -5.36 -3.44 -1.00
C PHE A 221 -4.55 -3.40 -2.29
N TYR A 222 -5.19 -3.43 -3.46
CA TYR A 222 -4.47 -3.46 -4.73
C TYR A 222 -3.75 -2.12 -5.04
N GLY A 223 -4.30 -1.01 -4.55
CA GLY A 223 -3.74 0.32 -4.71
C GLY A 223 -4.39 1.32 -3.77
N LEU A 224 -3.58 2.10 -3.05
CA LEU A 224 -4.06 3.17 -2.14
C LEU A 224 -4.11 4.55 -2.80
N GLY A 225 -3.63 4.71 -4.03
CA GLY A 225 -3.47 6.03 -4.65
C GLY A 225 -2.37 6.87 -3.99
N ASN A 226 -2.43 8.19 -4.21
CA ASN A 226 -1.40 9.11 -3.74
C ASN A 226 -1.73 9.69 -2.37
N PHE A 227 -0.72 9.91 -1.54
CA PHE A 227 -0.85 10.65 -0.28
C PHE A 227 -0.29 12.07 -0.40
N LEU A 228 1.03 12.21 -0.54
CA LEU A 228 1.71 13.51 -0.72
C LEU A 228 2.68 13.42 -1.91
N HIS A 229 2.23 13.84 -3.09
CA HIS A 229 2.99 13.78 -4.34
C HIS A 229 2.69 15.01 -5.23
N PRO A 230 3.63 15.96 -5.40
CA PRO A 230 3.40 17.18 -6.16
C PRO A 230 2.89 16.98 -7.60
N GLY A 231 3.23 15.84 -8.23
CA GLY A 231 2.77 15.47 -9.57
C GLY A 231 1.26 15.24 -9.68
N THR A 232 0.50 15.25 -8.58
CA THR A 232 -0.93 14.93 -8.57
C THR A 232 -1.87 16.13 -8.69
N ALA A 233 -1.35 17.36 -8.83
CA ALA A 233 -2.16 18.57 -8.92
C ALA A 233 -3.26 18.48 -10.00
N GLU A 234 -2.93 17.84 -11.12
CA GLU A 234 -3.79 17.72 -12.30
C GLU A 234 -4.61 16.42 -12.35
N MET A 235 -4.67 15.63 -11.27
CA MET A 235 -5.34 14.33 -11.31
C MET A 235 -6.86 14.44 -11.54
N LYS A 236 -7.47 15.59 -11.22
CA LYS A 236 -8.91 15.86 -11.44
C LYS A 236 -9.35 15.63 -12.88
N ARG A 237 -8.48 15.92 -13.86
CA ARG A 237 -8.80 15.74 -15.30
C ARG A 237 -9.04 14.28 -15.70
N PHE A 238 -8.58 13.33 -14.89
CA PHE A 238 -8.72 11.90 -15.15
C PHE A 238 -9.98 11.27 -14.53
N GLY A 239 -10.78 12.07 -13.81
CA GLY A 239 -12.08 11.69 -13.28
C GLY A 239 -12.03 10.89 -11.96
N MET A 240 -13.24 10.60 -11.46
CA MET A 240 -13.46 10.23 -10.05
C MET A 240 -12.82 8.91 -9.58
N CYS A 241 -12.36 8.05 -10.50
CA CYS A 241 -11.68 6.80 -10.15
C CYS A 241 -10.15 6.95 -10.09
N ARG A 242 -9.62 8.13 -10.43
CA ARG A 242 -8.18 8.42 -10.46
C ARG A 242 -7.79 9.64 -9.62
N ASP A 243 -8.75 10.49 -9.26
CA ASP A 243 -8.51 11.80 -8.65
C ASP A 243 -8.51 11.82 -7.12
N TYR A 244 -8.09 10.72 -6.47
CA TYR A 244 -8.02 10.65 -5.02
C TYR A 244 -6.96 9.67 -4.50
N GLY A 245 -6.53 9.93 -3.27
CA GLY A 245 -5.84 8.94 -2.43
C GLY A 245 -6.84 8.26 -1.50
N LEU A 246 -6.47 7.09 -1.00
CA LEU A 246 -7.24 6.32 -0.03
C LEU A 246 -6.37 6.08 1.21
N MET A 247 -6.78 6.68 2.32
CA MET A 247 -6.35 6.21 3.64
C MET A 247 -7.29 5.09 4.08
N ALA A 248 -6.78 4.11 4.80
CA ALA A 248 -7.57 3.04 5.36
C ALA A 248 -7.17 2.78 6.81
N LYS A 249 -8.16 2.64 7.70
CA LYS A 249 -7.95 2.15 9.08
C LYS A 249 -8.44 0.72 9.16
N VAL A 250 -7.53 -0.21 9.45
CA VAL A 250 -7.84 -1.63 9.61
C VAL A 250 -7.90 -1.95 11.09
N HIS A 251 -9.10 -2.25 11.59
CA HIS A 251 -9.36 -2.57 12.99
C HIS A 251 -9.26 -4.07 13.19
N LEU A 252 -8.30 -4.50 14.01
CA LEU A 252 -8.07 -5.91 14.31
C LEU A 252 -8.82 -6.34 15.58
N THR A 253 -9.30 -7.57 15.60
CA THR A 253 -9.88 -8.24 16.77
C THR A 253 -9.22 -9.59 16.99
N LYS A 254 -9.15 -10.04 18.25
CA LYS A 254 -8.72 -11.40 18.60
C LYS A 254 -9.92 -12.34 18.56
N VAL A 255 -9.87 -13.32 17.66
CA VAL A 255 -10.82 -14.43 17.66
C VAL A 255 -10.18 -15.66 18.29
N HIS A 256 -10.94 -16.36 19.14
CA HIS A 256 -10.48 -17.63 19.72
C HIS A 256 -10.89 -18.77 18.78
N LEU A 257 -9.90 -19.35 18.11
CA LEU A 257 -10.13 -20.53 17.28
C LEU A 257 -9.95 -21.78 18.15
N ALA A 258 -10.97 -22.62 18.20
CA ALA A 258 -11.09 -23.78 19.11
C ALA A 258 -9.89 -24.75 19.14
N LYS A 259 -8.96 -24.67 18.15
CA LYS A 259 -7.74 -25.50 18.06
C LYS A 259 -6.44 -24.73 17.79
N ALA A 260 -6.48 -23.40 17.62
CA ALA A 260 -5.32 -22.60 17.20
C ALA A 260 -5.00 -21.43 18.13
N GLY A 261 -5.71 -21.30 19.25
CA GLY A 261 -5.53 -20.19 20.18
C GLY A 261 -6.11 -18.87 19.65
N PRO A 262 -5.80 -17.74 20.31
CA PRO A 262 -6.23 -16.43 19.85
C PRO A 262 -5.48 -16.03 18.57
N LYS A 263 -6.22 -15.68 17.52
CA LYS A 263 -5.68 -15.15 16.26
C LYS A 263 -6.20 -13.73 16.03
N TRP A 264 -5.33 -12.81 15.61
CA TRP A 264 -5.74 -11.50 15.13
C TRP A 264 -6.35 -11.61 13.74
N THR A 265 -7.52 -11.02 13.57
CA THR A 265 -8.25 -10.96 12.30
C THR A 265 -8.84 -9.58 12.07
N VAL A 266 -9.09 -9.24 10.82
CA VAL A 266 -9.77 -7.99 10.46
C VAL A 266 -11.22 -8.02 10.95
N GLY A 267 -11.54 -7.13 11.88
CA GLY A 267 -12.90 -6.91 12.36
C GLY A 267 -13.62 -5.81 11.57
N ALA A 268 -12.97 -4.67 11.34
CA ALA A 268 -13.57 -3.59 10.55
C ALA A 268 -12.53 -2.85 9.71
N ILE A 269 -12.99 -2.18 8.65
CA ILE A 269 -12.16 -1.34 7.81
C ILE A 269 -12.89 -0.02 7.56
N GLU A 270 -12.24 1.09 7.90
CA GLU A 270 -12.70 2.43 7.49
C GLU A 270 -11.92 2.85 6.23
N ALA A 271 -12.64 3.14 5.15
CA ALA A 271 -12.10 3.71 3.92
C ALA A 271 -12.27 5.24 3.96
N ILE A 272 -11.17 5.98 3.81
CA ILE A 272 -11.14 7.43 3.96
C ILE A 272 -10.55 8.05 2.68
N PRO A 273 -11.41 8.46 1.73
CA PRO A 273 -10.97 9.16 0.54
C PRO A 273 -10.37 10.52 0.89
N ILE A 274 -9.21 10.81 0.32
CA ILE A 274 -8.50 12.07 0.53
C ILE A 274 -8.20 12.79 -0.80
N THR A 275 -8.19 14.12 -0.72
CA THR A 275 -7.89 15.01 -1.84
C THR A 275 -6.71 15.92 -1.52
N ASN A 276 -6.36 16.79 -2.47
CA ASN A 276 -5.28 17.76 -2.34
C ASN A 276 -3.92 17.12 -2.02
N THR A 277 -3.72 15.92 -2.57
CA THR A 277 -2.55 15.06 -2.33
C THR A 277 -1.25 15.61 -2.91
N HIS A 278 -1.27 16.75 -3.60
CA HIS A 278 -0.06 17.38 -4.15
C HIS A 278 0.63 18.33 -3.18
N VAL A 279 -0.09 18.81 -2.16
CA VAL A 279 0.44 19.81 -1.22
C VAL A 279 0.00 19.54 0.21
N ARG A 280 -1.31 19.34 0.45
CA ARG A 280 -1.86 19.17 1.80
C ARG A 280 -3.03 18.19 1.79
N PRO A 281 -2.77 16.89 2.05
CA PRO A 281 -3.81 15.87 2.12
C PRO A 281 -4.92 16.29 3.08
N GLN A 282 -6.17 16.12 2.65
CA GLN A 282 -7.35 16.42 3.46
C GLN A 282 -8.53 15.53 3.07
N ARG A 283 -9.47 15.34 3.99
CA ARG A 283 -10.75 14.67 3.69
C ARG A 283 -11.48 15.40 2.55
N PHE A 284 -12.22 14.65 1.75
CA PHE A 284 -13.24 15.23 0.88
C PHE A 284 -14.40 15.82 1.71
N SER A 285 -15.22 16.67 1.07
CA SER A 285 -16.56 16.96 1.58
C SER A 285 -17.35 15.66 1.77
N PRO A 286 -18.32 15.58 2.70
CA PRO A 286 -19.12 14.38 2.87
C PRO A 286 -19.74 13.83 1.58
N GLN A 287 -20.25 14.72 0.72
CA GLN A 287 -20.85 14.34 -0.55
C GLN A 287 -19.82 13.76 -1.53
N ASP A 288 -18.68 14.43 -1.71
CA ASP A 288 -17.65 13.96 -2.65
C ASP A 288 -16.94 12.69 -2.14
N GLY A 289 -16.74 12.59 -0.82
CA GLY A 289 -16.22 11.41 -0.15
C GLY A 289 -17.12 10.21 -0.39
N ALA A 290 -18.43 10.35 -0.17
CA ALA A 290 -19.40 9.30 -0.47
C ALA A 290 -19.35 8.85 -1.94
N ARG A 291 -19.18 9.79 -2.88
CA ARG A 291 -18.97 9.46 -4.31
C ARG A 291 -17.70 8.64 -4.56
N ARG A 292 -16.61 8.90 -3.82
CA ARG A 292 -15.38 8.10 -3.89
C ARG A 292 -15.54 6.73 -3.23
N ILE A 293 -16.34 6.61 -2.17
CA ILE A 293 -16.72 5.30 -1.61
C ILE A 293 -17.52 4.48 -2.62
N PHE A 294 -18.48 5.08 -3.33
CA PHE A 294 -19.17 4.39 -4.42
C PHE A 294 -18.23 4.00 -5.57
N ALA A 295 -17.20 4.81 -5.87
CA ALA A 295 -16.18 4.42 -6.83
C ALA A 295 -15.37 3.20 -6.36
N LEU A 296 -14.95 3.18 -5.09
CA LEU A 296 -14.24 2.05 -4.49
C LEU A 296 -15.10 0.77 -4.50
N ASN A 297 -16.38 0.89 -4.15
CA ASN A 297 -17.35 -0.20 -4.26
C ASN A 297 -17.51 -0.63 -5.72
N TYR A 298 -17.64 0.29 -6.66
CA TYR A 298 -17.74 -0.07 -8.07
C TYR A 298 -16.52 -0.89 -8.54
N LEU A 299 -15.31 -0.54 -8.11
CA LEU A 299 -14.09 -1.28 -8.40
C LEU A 299 -14.07 -2.65 -7.73
N GLY A 300 -14.43 -2.76 -6.45
CA GLY A 300 -14.52 -4.07 -5.79
C GLY A 300 -15.58 -5.00 -6.40
N ALA A 301 -16.53 -4.49 -7.20
CA ALA A 301 -17.59 -5.31 -7.83
C ALA A 301 -17.04 -6.26 -8.87
N ARG A 302 -15.91 -5.84 -9.41
CA ARG A 302 -15.17 -6.49 -10.47
C ARG A 302 -14.12 -7.43 -9.88
N LEU A 303 -14.07 -7.54 -8.55
CA LEU A 303 -13.26 -8.49 -7.78
C LEU A 303 -14.18 -9.59 -7.23
N GLY A 304 -13.61 -10.63 -6.62
CA GLY A 304 -14.37 -11.77 -6.09
C GLY A 304 -14.96 -12.69 -7.16
N ASP A 305 -14.46 -12.62 -8.39
CA ASP A 305 -14.83 -13.49 -9.52
C ASP A 305 -14.09 -14.84 -9.49
N SER A 306 -13.49 -15.22 -8.36
CA SER A 306 -12.74 -16.46 -8.17
C SER A 306 -13.11 -17.11 -6.82
N PRO A 307 -13.16 -18.45 -6.72
CA PRO A 307 -13.49 -19.14 -5.47
C PRO A 307 -12.59 -18.70 -4.31
N GLY A 308 -13.19 -18.37 -3.16
CA GLY A 308 -12.46 -17.94 -1.96
C GLY A 308 -11.93 -16.50 -1.99
N ALA A 309 -12.22 -15.74 -3.05
CA ALA A 309 -11.96 -14.32 -3.14
C ALA A 309 -13.27 -13.52 -2.99
N GLU A 310 -13.22 -12.41 -2.25
CA GLU A 310 -14.36 -11.53 -2.00
C GLU A 310 -13.94 -10.07 -2.21
N GLY A 311 -14.50 -9.44 -3.23
CA GLY A 311 -14.37 -8.00 -3.45
C GLY A 311 -15.12 -7.21 -2.38
N LEU A 312 -14.39 -6.47 -1.54
CA LEU A 312 -15.00 -5.78 -0.40
C LEU A 312 -15.86 -4.58 -0.82
N ARG A 313 -16.76 -4.23 0.09
CA ARG A 313 -17.77 -3.18 -0.02
C ARG A 313 -17.80 -2.35 1.23
N PHE A 314 -17.88 -1.04 1.06
CA PHE A 314 -17.90 -0.09 2.16
C PHE A 314 -19.21 0.67 2.15
N THR A 315 -19.93 0.64 3.27
CA THR A 315 -21.15 1.40 3.46
C THR A 315 -20.79 2.87 3.62
N PRO A 316 -21.24 3.76 2.70
CA PRO A 316 -20.96 5.19 2.80
C PRO A 316 -21.59 5.76 4.08
N ARG A 317 -20.82 6.59 4.79
CA ARG A 317 -21.25 7.27 6.02
C ARG A 317 -21.51 8.76 5.75
N GLY A 318 -22.24 9.40 6.66
CA GLY A 318 -22.60 10.82 6.58
C GLY A 318 -21.42 11.79 6.65
N ASP A 319 -20.21 11.33 6.99
CA ASP A 319 -18.97 12.11 7.00
C ASP A 319 -18.12 11.93 5.72
N GLY A 320 -18.64 11.20 4.72
CA GLY A 320 -17.97 10.93 3.45
C GLY A 320 -16.97 9.78 3.45
N THR A 321 -16.83 9.07 4.57
CA THR A 321 -16.01 7.85 4.65
C THR A 321 -16.86 6.60 4.38
N GLY A 322 -16.20 5.44 4.26
CA GLY A 322 -16.86 4.15 4.08
C GLY A 322 -16.50 3.19 5.20
N LEU A 323 -17.45 2.31 5.58
CA LEU A 323 -17.24 1.30 6.61
C LEU A 323 -17.54 -0.11 6.10
N TYR A 324 -16.63 -1.03 6.33
CA TYR A 324 -16.85 -2.47 6.25
C TYR A 324 -16.73 -3.07 7.65
N CYS A 325 -17.66 -3.93 8.04
CA CYS A 325 -17.60 -4.69 9.28
C CYS A 325 -17.69 -6.19 8.95
N ALA A 326 -16.72 -6.96 9.42
CA ALA A 326 -16.76 -8.41 9.36
C ALA A 326 -17.79 -8.96 10.37
N PRO A 327 -18.30 -10.19 10.18
CA PRO A 327 -19.14 -10.85 11.19
C PRO A 327 -18.48 -10.86 12.57
N GLY A 328 -19.19 -10.46 13.62
CA GLY A 328 -18.68 -10.38 14.98
C GLY A 328 -17.98 -9.06 15.34
N ALA A 329 -17.82 -8.13 14.39
CA ALA A 329 -17.17 -6.84 14.62
C ALA A 329 -17.92 -5.92 15.60
N GLU A 330 -19.19 -6.18 15.88
CA GLU A 330 -19.96 -5.52 16.94
C GLU A 330 -19.35 -5.70 18.34
N SER A 331 -18.50 -6.72 18.52
CA SER A 331 -17.75 -6.99 19.75
C SER A 331 -16.48 -6.15 19.90
N LEU A 332 -16.04 -5.46 18.83
CA LEU A 332 -14.97 -4.47 18.95
C LEU A 332 -15.43 -3.41 19.95
N GLY A 333 -14.62 -3.04 20.94
CA GLY A 333 -15.01 -2.01 21.90
C GLY A 333 -15.15 -0.62 21.28
N GLY A 334 -15.61 0.34 22.08
CA GLY A 334 -15.54 1.78 21.75
C GLY A 334 -16.32 2.20 20.50
N ARG A 335 -15.78 3.20 19.78
CA ARG A 335 -16.43 3.83 18.62
C ARG A 335 -16.70 2.84 17.50
N ILE A 336 -15.72 1.99 17.18
CA ILE A 336 -15.82 1.12 15.99
C ILE A 336 -16.86 0.00 16.18
N GLY A 337 -16.99 -0.59 17.37
CA GLY A 337 -18.06 -1.56 17.62
C GLY A 337 -19.45 -0.94 17.61
N ALA A 338 -19.59 0.28 18.12
CA ALA A 338 -20.86 1.00 18.03
C ALA A 338 -21.27 1.24 16.57
N LEU A 339 -20.30 1.60 15.72
CA LEU A 339 -20.53 1.72 14.28
C LEU A 339 -20.88 0.36 13.64
N CYS A 340 -20.21 -0.73 14.01
CA CYS A 340 -20.51 -2.05 13.47
C CYS A 340 -21.85 -2.64 13.94
N ARG A 341 -22.34 -2.29 15.14
CA ARG A 341 -23.71 -2.66 15.57
C ARG A 341 -24.81 -2.03 14.72
N ALA A 342 -24.59 -0.80 14.27
CA ALA A 342 -25.51 -0.08 13.40
C ALA A 342 -25.21 -0.29 11.90
N TRP A 343 -24.19 -1.09 11.58
CA TRP A 343 -23.74 -1.27 10.20
C TRP A 343 -24.69 -2.16 9.42
N THR A 344 -24.97 -1.74 8.19
CA THR A 344 -25.65 -2.54 7.18
C THR A 344 -24.75 -2.69 5.96
N PRO A 345 -24.87 -3.76 5.17
CA PRO A 345 -24.09 -3.94 3.95
C PRO A 345 -24.25 -2.76 2.99
N ALA A 346 -23.19 -2.49 2.21
CA ALA A 346 -23.18 -1.33 1.33
C ALA A 346 -24.35 -1.36 0.33
N PRO A 347 -25.05 -0.22 0.14
CA PRO A 347 -26.11 -0.15 -0.85
C PRO A 347 -25.57 -0.27 -2.28
N PRO A 348 -26.42 -0.62 -3.26
CA PRO A 348 -26.02 -0.57 -4.66
C PRO A 348 -25.60 0.85 -5.04
N VAL A 349 -24.76 0.95 -6.08
CA VAL A 349 -24.36 2.23 -6.65
C VAL A 349 -25.62 2.97 -7.16
N PRO A 350 -25.85 4.24 -6.77
CA PRO A 350 -26.99 5.01 -7.26
C PRO A 350 -27.04 5.07 -8.79
N ALA A 351 -28.23 4.93 -9.37
CA ALA A 351 -28.42 4.87 -10.82
C ALA A 351 -27.80 6.08 -11.56
N GLN A 352 -27.94 7.29 -10.97
CA GLN A 352 -27.39 8.53 -11.51
C GLN A 352 -25.85 8.54 -11.53
N LEU A 353 -25.21 7.76 -10.65
CA LEU A 353 -23.75 7.68 -10.56
C LEU A 353 -23.16 6.54 -11.39
N SER A 354 -23.96 5.49 -11.68
CA SER A 354 -23.51 4.28 -12.36
C SER A 354 -22.86 4.57 -13.73
N ALA A 355 -23.50 5.38 -14.58
CA ALA A 355 -22.95 5.73 -15.90
C ALA A 355 -21.64 6.55 -15.80
N GLN A 356 -21.57 7.47 -14.83
CA GLN A 356 -20.36 8.26 -14.59
C GLN A 356 -19.20 7.36 -14.15
N LEU A 357 -19.46 6.42 -13.24
CA LEU A 357 -18.47 5.45 -12.77
C LEU A 357 -18.03 4.51 -13.87
N ALA A 358 -18.95 4.01 -14.71
CA ALA A 358 -18.58 3.17 -15.85
C ALA A 358 -17.59 3.88 -16.78
N SER A 359 -17.81 5.18 -17.05
CA SER A 359 -16.91 5.99 -17.90
C SER A 359 -15.59 6.36 -17.21
N ALA A 360 -15.63 6.73 -15.92
CA ALA A 360 -14.47 7.17 -15.15
C ALA A 360 -13.54 6.00 -14.77
N CYS A 361 -14.12 4.86 -14.39
CA CYS A 361 -13.41 3.63 -14.04
C CYS A 361 -13.18 2.73 -15.27
N ALA A 362 -13.39 3.25 -16.48
CA ALA A 362 -13.03 2.54 -17.71
C ALA A 362 -11.52 2.38 -17.82
N ASP A 363 -11.10 1.28 -18.43
CA ASP A 363 -9.71 0.99 -18.68
C ASP A 363 -9.18 1.85 -19.84
N LYS A 364 -8.74 3.06 -19.51
CA LYS A 364 -8.19 4.05 -20.43
C LYS A 364 -6.69 4.21 -20.20
N PRO A 365 -5.88 4.43 -21.24
CA PRO A 365 -4.47 4.72 -21.10
C PRO A 365 -4.24 5.91 -20.16
N PHE A 366 -3.29 5.75 -19.24
CA PHE A 366 -2.76 6.82 -18.42
C PHE A 366 -1.52 7.39 -19.11
N TYR A 367 -1.34 8.72 -19.10
CA TYR A 367 -0.23 9.48 -19.72
C TYR A 367 0.48 8.86 -20.94
N GLY A 368 0.21 9.37 -22.16
CA GLY A 368 1.12 9.19 -23.31
C GLY A 368 1.36 7.75 -23.78
N ALA A 369 0.72 6.75 -23.17
CA ALA A 369 0.81 5.35 -23.57
C ALA A 369 0.01 5.13 -24.86
N GLY A 370 0.61 5.52 -26.00
CA GLY A 370 0.23 5.00 -27.29
C GLY A 370 0.25 3.47 -27.23
N ARG A 371 -0.74 2.83 -27.86
CA ARG A 371 -0.76 1.37 -28.05
C ARG A 371 0.57 0.95 -28.70
N LYS A 372 1.53 0.40 -27.96
CA LYS A 372 2.58 -0.54 -28.46
C LYS A 372 3.60 -0.97 -27.39
N LYS A 373 3.46 -2.21 -26.91
CA LYS A 373 4.34 -3.38 -27.19
C LYS A 373 4.02 -4.44 -26.12
N LYS A 374 3.66 -5.65 -26.54
CA LYS A 374 3.64 -6.83 -25.66
C LYS A 374 5.04 -6.98 -25.07
N ARG A 375 5.25 -6.53 -23.83
CA ARG A 375 6.45 -6.88 -23.06
C ARG A 375 6.26 -8.31 -22.57
N ASN A 376 7.31 -9.14 -22.66
CA ASN A 376 7.30 -10.53 -22.23
C ASN A 376 6.70 -10.67 -20.83
N THR A 377 5.55 -11.34 -20.78
CA THR A 377 4.72 -11.56 -19.61
C THR A 377 5.03 -12.93 -19.00
N ASN A 378 6.29 -13.19 -18.65
CA ASN A 378 6.57 -14.35 -17.81
C ASN A 378 5.86 -14.12 -16.47
N SER A 379 5.02 -15.08 -16.04
CA SER A 379 4.46 -15.06 -14.68
C SER A 379 5.63 -14.96 -13.70
N ILE A 380 5.53 -14.04 -12.74
CA ILE A 380 6.54 -13.91 -11.68
C ILE A 380 6.59 -15.19 -10.83
N PHE A 381 5.45 -15.88 -10.76
CA PHE A 381 5.26 -17.07 -9.96
C PHE A 381 5.49 -18.38 -10.72
N GLY A 382 5.64 -18.35 -12.06
CA GLY A 382 5.91 -19.53 -12.86
C GLY A 382 5.01 -20.72 -12.50
N PHE A 383 3.70 -20.51 -12.47
CA PHE A 383 2.73 -21.57 -12.23
C PHE A 383 2.60 -22.44 -13.49
N GLY A 384 3.61 -23.26 -13.75
CA GLY A 384 3.44 -24.51 -14.48
C GLY A 384 2.70 -25.48 -13.58
N GLN A 385 1.71 -26.17 -14.15
CA GLN A 385 0.85 -27.17 -13.51
C GLN A 385 1.57 -28.02 -12.47
N PHE A 386 1.03 -28.04 -11.24
CA PHE A 386 1.08 -29.17 -10.32
C PHE A 386 -0.26 -29.26 -9.60
#